data_AF-A0AAW8NE78-F1
#
_entry.id   AF-A0AAW8NE78-F1
#
_cell.length_a   1.000
_cell.length_b   1.000
_cell.length_c   1.000
_cell.angle_alpha   90.00
_cell.angle_beta   90.00
_cell.angle_gamma   90.00
#
_symmetry.space_group_name_H-M   'P 1'
#
loop_
_entity.id
_entity.type
_entity.pdbx_description
1 polymer ?
#
loop_
_entity_poly.entity_id
_entity_poly.type
_entity_poly.pdbx_seq_one_letter_code
_entity_poly.pdbx_strand_id
1 'polypeptide(L)'
;MAIDKIPFDKNGDMLEYIGYGDPDEWRDNKPFVTEMLVSGYERGRSAVRVILQDAATGSRYPMFISDFVDAATKGRIIYGVINGKWLGGKKGSNYGLKLVGE
;
A
#
# COMPACT_ATOMS: atom_id res chain seq x y z
N MET A 1 9.62 11.02 0.86
CA MET A 1 9.95 11.64 -0.45
C MET A 1 8.72 11.53 -1.33
N ALA A 2 8.37 12.57 -2.09
CA ALA A 2 7.31 12.46 -3.09
C ALA A 2 7.81 11.55 -4.24
N ILE A 3 6.94 10.70 -4.77
CA ILE A 3 7.22 9.84 -5.91
C ILE A 3 6.12 10.05 -6.95
N ASP A 4 6.47 10.08 -8.23
CA ASP A 4 5.52 10.36 -9.31
C ASP A 4 4.84 9.10 -9.84
N LYS A 5 5.48 7.94 -9.67
CA LYS A 5 4.97 6.65 -10.13
C LYS A 5 5.16 5.54 -9.11
N ILE A 6 4.27 4.56 -9.18
CA ILE A 6 4.27 3.35 -8.34
C ILE A 6 4.25 2.09 -9.23
N PRO A 7 5.03 1.06 -8.86
CA PRO A 7 5.17 -0.16 -9.66
C PRO A 7 4.06 -1.18 -9.36
N PHE A 8 3.62 -1.89 -10.39
CA PHE A 8 2.63 -2.96 -10.32
C PHE A 8 3.07 -4.18 -11.11
N ASP A 9 2.62 -5.35 -10.67
CA ASP A 9 2.77 -6.61 -11.41
C ASP A 9 1.63 -6.82 -12.42
N LYS A 10 1.72 -7.88 -13.23
CA LYS A 10 0.70 -8.29 -14.21
C LYS A 10 -0.69 -8.57 -13.62
N ASN A 11 -0.81 -8.82 -12.32
CA ASN A 11 -2.09 -9.06 -11.65
C ASN A 11 -2.71 -7.74 -11.13
N GLY A 12 -2.00 -6.62 -11.27
CA GLY A 12 -2.41 -5.34 -10.73
C GLY A 12 -2.11 -5.18 -9.24
N ASP A 13 -1.27 -6.04 -8.67
CA ASP A 13 -0.77 -5.90 -7.30
C ASP A 13 0.39 -4.91 -7.26
N MET A 14 0.42 -4.05 -6.26
CA MET A 14 1.51 -3.08 -6.09
C MET A 14 2.77 -3.80 -5.63
N LEU A 15 3.86 -3.64 -6.36
CA LEU A 15 5.16 -4.20 -5.98
C LEU A 15 5.76 -3.40 -4.82
N GLU A 16 6.21 -4.09 -3.80
CA GLU A 16 6.85 -3.51 -2.63
C GLU A 16 8.34 -3.22 -2.87
N TYR A 17 8.99 -3.94 -3.78
CA TYR A 17 10.39 -3.75 -4.15
C TYR A 17 10.68 -4.27 -5.56
N ILE A 18 11.23 -3.41 -6.42
CA ILE A 18 11.54 -3.71 -7.83
C ILE A 18 12.64 -4.77 -7.97
N GLY A 19 13.46 -5.01 -6.94
CA GLY A 19 14.45 -6.08 -7.02
C GLY A 19 13.88 -7.50 -6.90
N TYR A 20 12.58 -7.66 -6.68
CA TYR A 20 11.90 -8.97 -6.75
C TYR A 20 11.42 -9.33 -8.16
N GLY A 21 11.44 -8.37 -9.09
CA GLY A 21 11.02 -8.53 -10.48
C GLY A 21 10.82 -7.18 -11.14
N ASP A 22 11.00 -7.13 -12.46
CA ASP A 22 10.70 -5.92 -13.22
C ASP A 22 9.19 -5.65 -13.16
N PRO A 23 8.76 -4.40 -12.89
CA PRO A 23 7.36 -4.03 -12.92
C PRO A 23 6.79 -4.19 -14.33
N ASP A 24 5.65 -4.88 -14.44
CA ASP A 24 4.86 -4.95 -15.67
C ASP A 24 4.25 -3.59 -16.00
N GLU A 25 3.91 -2.79 -14.97
CA GLU A 25 3.28 -1.49 -15.14
C GLU A 25 3.79 -0.46 -14.11
N TRP A 26 3.95 0.78 -14.57
CA TRP A 26 4.15 1.95 -13.70
C TRP A 26 2.95 2.88 -13.79
N ARG A 27 2.18 3.00 -12.71
CA ARG A 27 1.02 3.91 -12.64
C ARG A 27 1.40 5.25 -12.05
N ASP A 28 0.71 6.31 -12.49
CA ASP A 28 0.81 7.63 -11.89
C ASP A 28 0.42 7.57 -10.40
N ASN A 29 1.25 8.15 -9.54
CA ASN A 29 0.98 8.22 -8.11
C ASN A 29 0.05 9.38 -7.77
N LYS A 30 -1.21 9.25 -8.19
CA LYS A 30 -2.28 10.21 -7.87
C LYS A 30 -3.06 9.70 -6.67
N PRO A 31 -3.51 10.59 -5.76
CA PRO A 31 -4.38 10.17 -4.68
C PRO A 31 -5.67 9.56 -5.21
N PHE A 32 -6.11 8.46 -4.61
CA PHE A 32 -7.37 7.80 -4.96
C PHE A 32 -8.15 7.43 -3.71
N VAL A 33 -9.48 7.40 -3.80
CA VAL A 33 -10.36 7.05 -2.67
C VAL A 33 -10.86 5.63 -2.90
N THR A 34 -10.65 4.76 -1.92
CA THR A 34 -11.21 3.40 -1.93
C THR A 34 -11.27 2.84 -0.51
N GLU A 35 -12.01 1.75 -0.39
CA GLU A 35 -12.04 0.93 0.82
C GLU A 35 -10.95 -0.14 0.75
N MET A 36 -10.13 -0.22 1.81
CA MET A 36 -9.06 -1.21 1.93
C MET A 36 -9.33 -2.17 3.07
N LEU A 37 -9.24 -3.46 2.80
CA LEU A 37 -9.30 -4.55 3.76
C LEU A 37 -7.90 -4.88 4.25
N VAL A 38 -7.68 -4.93 5.55
CA VAL A 38 -6.44 -5.46 6.14
C VAL A 38 -6.46 -6.99 5.99
N SER A 39 -5.78 -7.51 4.99
CA SER A 39 -5.82 -8.94 4.61
C SER A 39 -4.74 -9.78 5.27
N GLY A 40 -3.67 -9.16 5.77
CA GLY A 40 -2.60 -9.87 6.48
C GLY A 40 -1.35 -9.05 6.66
N TYR A 41 -0.22 -9.74 6.86
CA TYR A 41 1.10 -9.12 6.91
C TYR A 41 2.13 -10.05 6.26
N GLU A 42 3.20 -9.47 5.75
CA GLU A 42 4.32 -10.18 5.16
C GLU A 42 5.63 -9.73 5.78
N ARG A 43 6.53 -10.69 5.98
CA ARG A 43 7.87 -10.46 6.51
C ARG A 43 8.91 -10.84 5.46
N GLY A 44 9.59 -9.83 4.93
CA GLY A 44 10.81 -10.02 4.16
C GLY A 44 12.05 -10.06 5.05
N ARG A 45 13.22 -10.20 4.44
CA ARG A 45 14.52 -10.21 5.13
C ARG A 45 14.81 -8.89 5.87
N SER A 46 14.32 -7.77 5.34
CA SER A 46 14.68 -6.42 5.79
C SER A 46 13.48 -5.54 6.15
N ALA A 47 12.25 -6.03 6.01
CA ALA A 47 11.05 -5.25 6.29
C ALA A 47 9.87 -6.17 6.63
N VAL A 48 8.97 -5.68 7.47
CA VAL A 48 7.65 -6.25 7.68
C VAL A 48 6.61 -5.24 7.19
N ARG A 49 5.58 -5.71 6.50
CA ARG A 49 4.55 -4.89 5.87
C ARG A 49 3.18 -5.46 6.20
N VAL A 50 2.20 -4.58 6.33
CA VAL A 50 0.79 -4.95 6.37
C VAL A 50 0.29 -5.02 4.93
N ILE A 51 -0.47 -6.05 4.59
CA ILE A 51 -1.06 -6.18 3.26
C ILE A 51 -2.49 -5.68 3.33
N LEU A 52 -2.77 -4.71 2.46
CA LEU A 52 -4.10 -4.20 2.20
C LEU A 52 -4.62 -4.84 0.93
N GLN A 53 -5.93 -5.03 0.84
CA GLN A 53 -6.62 -5.47 -0.36
C GLN A 53 -7.71 -4.45 -0.68
N ASP A 54 -7.70 -3.93 -1.91
CA ASP A 54 -8.73 -3.02 -2.39
C ASP A 54 -10.05 -3.80 -2.53
N ALA A 55 -11.10 -3.34 -1.83
CA ALA A 55 -12.40 -4.01 -1.84
C ALA A 55 -13.06 -3.98 -3.22
N ALA A 56 -12.75 -2.98 -4.06
CA ALA A 56 -13.36 -2.84 -5.38
C ALA A 56 -12.67 -3.70 -6.44
N THR A 57 -11.35 -3.81 -6.40
CA THR A 57 -10.54 -4.45 -7.46
C THR A 57 -9.94 -5.79 -7.04
N GLY A 58 -9.83 -6.05 -5.75
CA GLY A 58 -9.11 -7.20 -5.19
C GLY A 58 -7.59 -7.05 -5.22
N SER A 59 -7.04 -5.96 -5.77
CA SER A 59 -5.60 -5.71 -5.86
C SER A 59 -4.97 -5.53 -4.49
N ARG A 60 -3.75 -6.03 -4.34
CA ARG A 60 -2.98 -6.00 -3.09
C ARG A 60 -2.06 -4.80 -3.04
N TYR A 61 -2.00 -4.18 -1.87
CA TYR A 61 -1.17 -3.01 -1.60
C TYR A 61 -0.35 -3.20 -0.33
N PRO A 62 0.98 -3.18 -0.40
CA PRO A 62 1.82 -3.23 0.78
C PRO A 62 1.76 -1.89 1.51
N MET A 63 1.60 -1.92 2.84
CA MET A 63 1.68 -0.75 3.72
C MET A 63 2.82 -0.94 4.71
N PHE A 64 3.57 0.13 4.98
CA PHE A 64 4.59 0.10 6.02
C PHE A 64 3.94 0.03 7.40
N ILE A 65 4.51 -0.78 8.31
CA ILE A 65 4.00 -0.90 9.70
C ILE A 65 3.84 0.45 10.38
N SER A 66 4.77 1.39 10.19
CA SER A 66 4.66 2.71 10.80
C SER A 66 3.40 3.47 10.36
N ASP A 67 3.00 3.31 9.10
CA ASP A 67 1.82 3.99 8.54
C ASP A 67 0.54 3.25 8.97
N PHE A 68 0.61 1.92 9.13
CA PHE A 68 -0.47 1.14 9.73
C PHE A 68 -0.72 1.52 11.19
N VAL A 69 0.33 1.67 12.00
CA VAL A 69 0.22 2.10 13.40
C VAL A 69 -0.40 3.50 13.49
N ASP A 70 -0.03 4.42 12.60
CA ASP A 70 -0.65 5.75 12.52
C ASP A 70 -2.16 5.66 12.20
N ALA A 71 -2.54 4.83 11.24
CA ALA A 71 -3.97 4.60 10.91
C ALA A 71 -4.73 3.95 12.09
N ALA A 72 -4.15 2.93 12.73
CA ALA A 72 -4.74 2.22 13.84
C ALA A 72 -4.96 3.13 15.07
N THR A 73 -3.94 3.92 15.43
CA THR A 73 -4.00 4.81 16.59
C THR A 73 -4.96 5.99 16.41
N LYS A 74 -5.25 6.38 15.16
CA LYS A 74 -6.23 7.41 14.82
C LYS A 74 -7.67 6.87 14.69
N GLY A 75 -7.91 5.61 15.04
CA GLY A 75 -9.25 5.01 14.98
C GLY A 75 -9.78 4.83 13.55
N ARG A 76 -8.89 4.71 12.55
CA ARG A 76 -9.26 4.61 11.13
C ARG A 76 -9.62 3.20 10.68
N ILE A 77 -9.47 2.20 11.55
CA ILE A 77 -9.69 0.80 11.24
C ILE A 77 -10.96 0.33 11.95
N ILE A 78 -11.99 0.00 11.18
CA ILE A 78 -13.28 -0.48 11.68
C ILE A 78 -13.48 -1.88 11.11
N TYR A 79 -13.51 -2.91 11.96
CA TYR A 79 -13.61 -4.32 11.55
C TYR A 79 -12.57 -4.77 10.50
N GLY A 80 -11.35 -4.24 10.59
CA GLY A 80 -10.28 -4.54 9.63
C GLY A 80 -10.38 -3.77 8.31
N VAL A 81 -11.33 -2.84 8.20
CA VAL A 81 -11.57 -2.01 7.02
C VAL A 81 -11.05 -0.60 7.27
N ILE A 82 -10.41 -0.02 6.26
CA ILE A 82 -9.93 1.36 6.26
C ILE A 82 -10.54 2.07 5.04
N ASN A 83 -11.41 3.03 5.31
CA ASN A 83 -11.97 3.92 4.30
C ASN A 83 -11.18 5.22 4.24
N GLY A 84 -10.82 5.64 3.04
CA GLY A 84 -10.28 6.97 2.83
C GLY A 84 -9.47 7.15 1.55
N LYS A 85 -8.66 8.20 1.56
CA LYS A 85 -7.82 8.63 0.45
C LYS A 85 -6.41 8.08 0.61
N TRP A 86 -5.93 7.42 -0.43
CA TRP A 86 -4.68 6.68 -0.46
C TRP A 86 -3.68 7.32 -1.41
N LEU A 87 -2.39 7.20 -1.09
CA LEU A 87 -1.31 7.63 -1.95
C LEU A 87 -0.12 6.68 -1.79
N GLY A 88 0.58 6.41 -2.89
CA GLY A 88 1.84 5.69 -2.87
C GLY A 88 2.96 6.51 -2.21
N GLY A 89 3.87 5.80 -1.56
CA GLY A 89 5.06 6.35 -0.95
C GLY A 89 6.24 5.39 -1.05
N LYS A 90 7.44 5.92 -0.77
CA LYS A 90 8.68 5.16 -0.80
C LYS A 90 9.48 5.40 0.48
N LYS A 91 10.03 4.32 1.06
CA LYS A 91 10.96 4.34 2.19
C LYS A 91 12.19 3.51 1.86
N GLY A 92 13.33 4.18 1.68
CA GLY A 92 14.52 3.56 1.09
C GLY A 92 14.20 3.08 -0.33
N SER A 93 14.46 1.80 -0.60
CA SER A 93 14.12 1.18 -1.89
C SER A 93 12.71 0.60 -1.97
N ASN A 94 11.98 0.58 -0.86
CA ASN A 94 10.67 -0.07 -0.77
C ASN A 94 9.54 0.89 -1.09
N TYR A 95 8.50 0.38 -1.73
CA TYR A 95 7.25 1.07 -2.04
C TYR A 95 6.15 0.59 -1.09
N GLY A 96 5.19 1.46 -0.82
CA GLY A 96 4.00 1.12 -0.06
C GLY A 96 2.94 2.21 -0.09
N LEU A 97 1.71 1.84 0.25
CA LEU A 97 0.56 2.70 0.32
C LEU A 97 0.46 3.37 1.70
N LYS A 98 0.00 4.63 1.72
CA LYS A 98 -0.30 5.38 2.93
C LYS A 98 -1.68 6.02 2.86
N LEU A 99 -2.35 6.10 4.01
CA LEU A 99 -3.56 6.88 4.17
C LEU A 99 -3.19 8.37 4.25
N VAL A 100 -3.83 9.22 3.45
CA VAL A 100 -3.54 10.66 3.38
C VAL A 100 -4.77 11.55 3.64
N GLY A 101 -5.96 10.97 3.80
CA GLY A 101 -7.18 11.70 4.10
C GLY A 101 -8.41 10.80 4.15
N GLU A 102 -9.57 11.44 4.31
CA GLU A 102 -10.91 10.86 4.10
C GLU A 102 -11.32 11.01 2.63
#